data_AF-A0A1T3NPC4-F1
#
_entry.id   AF-A0A1T3NPC4-F1
#
_cell.length_a   1.000
_cell.length_b   1.000
_cell.length_c   1.000
_cell.angle_alpha   90.00
_cell.angle_beta   90.00
_cell.angle_gamma   90.00
#
_symmetry.space_group_name_H-M   'P 1'
#
loop_
_entity.id
_entity.type
_entity.pdbx_description
1 polymer ?
#
loop_
_entity_poly.entity_id
_entity_poly.type
_entity_poly.pdbx_seq_one_letter_code
_entity_poly.pdbx_strand_id
1 'polypeptide(L)'
;MGDRLTVTVTDVPGGAGVYTLECHPAGGGHPAPRQACDRLDSVTMSGRDPFAPVPQGALCTMIHGGPAAAHITGVWAGHPVDAAFDRTNGCEITRWDDLVPVLPRVGG
;
A
#
# COMPACT_ATOMS: atom_id res chain seq x y z
N MET A 1 -9.22 -0.13 19.99
CA MET A 1 -8.05 -0.77 19.37
C MET A 1 -7.84 -0.04 18.06
N GLY A 2 -6.68 0.59 17.88
CA GLY A 2 -6.36 1.30 16.63
C GLY A 2 -5.70 0.37 15.63
N ASP A 3 -5.79 0.71 14.35
CA ASP A 3 -5.10 -0.01 13.29
C ASP A 3 -3.60 0.28 13.35
N ARG A 4 -2.79 -0.73 13.07
CA ARG A 4 -1.32 -0.60 13.10
C ARG A 4 -0.74 -1.41 11.98
N LEU A 5 -0.05 -0.71 11.09
CA LEU A 5 0.63 -1.30 9.95
C LEU A 5 2.12 -0.94 9.98
N THR A 6 2.94 -1.85 9.46
CA THR A 6 4.33 -1.59 9.10
C THR A 6 4.41 -1.63 7.59
N VAL A 7 4.81 -0.52 6.98
CA VAL A 7 4.98 -0.35 5.54
C VAL A 7 6.47 -0.34 5.24
N THR A 8 6.96 -1.40 4.61
CA THR A 8 8.34 -1.50 4.13
C THR A 8 8.35 -1.18 2.65
N VAL A 9 9.19 -0.25 2.20
CA VAL A 9 9.36 0.14 0.80
C VAL A 9 10.82 -0.03 0.40
N THR A 10 11.05 -0.65 -0.75
CA THR A 10 12.39 -0.81 -1.35
C THR A 10 12.42 -0.25 -2.76
N ASP A 11 13.62 0.05 -3.25
CA ASP A 11 13.88 0.43 -4.65
C ASP A 11 13.11 1.67 -5.14
N VAL A 12 12.78 2.56 -4.20
CA VAL A 12 12.20 3.89 -4.46
C VAL A 12 13.19 4.98 -4.01
N PRO A 13 13.82 5.73 -4.92
CA PRO A 13 14.71 6.82 -4.56
C PRO A 13 14.02 7.87 -3.68
N GLY A 14 14.56 8.11 -2.48
CA GLY A 14 14.00 9.08 -1.53
C GLY A 14 12.71 8.65 -0.81
N GLY A 15 12.19 7.46 -1.07
CA GLY A 15 10.98 6.90 -0.44
C GLY A 15 11.11 5.48 0.09
N ALA A 16 12.28 4.85 -0.06
CA ALA A 16 12.59 3.56 0.54
C ALA A 16 12.80 3.69 2.05
N GLY A 17 12.31 2.73 2.81
CA GLY A 17 12.38 2.73 4.27
C GLY A 17 11.32 1.83 4.91
N VAL A 18 11.33 1.80 6.25
CA VAL A 18 10.31 1.11 7.04
C VAL A 18 9.55 2.17 7.83
N TYR A 19 8.23 2.17 7.68
CA TYR A 19 7.35 3.17 8.27
C TYR A 19 6.28 2.50 9.11
N THR A 20 6.11 2.97 10.35
CA THR A 20 4.94 2.61 11.15
C THR A 20 3.79 3.53 10.78
N LEU A 21 2.61 2.96 10.54
CA LEU A 21 1.38 3.69 10.31
C LEU A 21 0.37 3.25 11.38
N GLU A 22 -0.05 4.20 12.20
CA GLU A 22 -1.11 4.02 13.18
C GLU A 22 -2.35 4.78 12.69
N CYS A 23 -3.52 4.14 12.70
CA CYS A 23 -4.78 4.79 12.36
C CYS A 23 -5.77 4.67 13.52
N HIS A 24 -6.67 5.65 13.63
CA HIS A 24 -7.67 5.76 14.71
C HIS A 24 -7.06 5.84 16.14
N PRO A 25 -6.21 6.83 16.46
CA PRO A 25 -5.91 8.05 15.69
C PRO A 25 -4.70 7.94 14.75
N ALA A 26 -4.66 8.79 13.73
CA ALA A 26 -3.58 8.80 12.73
C ALA A 26 -2.22 9.25 13.31
N GLY A 27 -1.18 8.44 13.14
CA GLY A 27 0.16 8.66 13.65
C GLY A 27 1.20 7.67 13.12
N GLY A 28 2.30 7.51 13.87
CA GLY A 28 3.44 6.68 13.48
C GLY A 28 4.53 7.43 12.71
N GLY A 29 5.53 6.69 12.23
CA GLY A 29 6.67 7.21 11.48
C GLY A 29 6.43 7.41 9.97
N HIS A 30 5.21 7.14 9.49
CA HIS A 30 4.85 7.34 8.08
C HIS A 30 4.95 8.83 7.68
N PRO A 31 5.44 9.17 6.47
CA PRO A 31 5.60 10.57 6.05
C PRO A 31 4.29 11.36 5.94
N ALA A 32 3.18 10.67 5.69
CA ALA A 32 1.85 11.25 5.53
C ALA A 32 0.78 10.40 6.24
N PRO A 33 0.78 10.33 7.59
CA PRO A 33 0.01 9.33 8.32
C PRO A 33 -1.50 9.54 8.16
N ARG A 34 -1.98 10.78 8.27
CA ARG A 34 -3.41 11.11 8.07
C ARG A 34 -3.91 10.73 6.68
N GLN A 35 -3.20 11.16 5.65
CA GLN A 35 -3.60 10.93 4.26
C GLN A 35 -3.54 9.44 3.88
N ALA A 36 -2.58 8.69 4.44
CA ALA A 36 -2.50 7.25 4.28
C ALA A 36 -3.70 6.54 4.94
N CYS A 37 -4.04 6.90 6.19
CA CYS A 37 -5.24 6.38 6.85
C CYS A 37 -6.51 6.70 6.06
N ASP A 38 -6.71 7.97 5.67
CA ASP A 38 -7.89 8.41 4.90
C ASP A 38 -8.03 7.61 3.59
N ARG A 39 -6.91 7.26 2.94
CA ARG A 39 -6.93 6.44 1.72
C ARG A 39 -7.35 5.00 2.01
N LEU A 40 -6.76 4.36 3.02
CA LEU A 40 -7.12 3.00 3.41
C LEU A 40 -8.59 2.91 3.83
N ASP A 41 -9.07 3.89 4.59
CA ASP A 41 -10.47 4.00 4.98
C ASP A 41 -11.37 4.15 3.75
N SER A 42 -11.02 5.04 2.82
CA SER A 42 -11.79 5.24 1.59
C SER A 42 -11.93 3.96 0.76
N VAL A 43 -10.83 3.19 0.61
CA VAL A 43 -10.88 1.92 -0.13
C VAL A 43 -11.73 0.89 0.63
N THR A 44 -11.52 0.76 1.94
CA THR A 44 -12.26 -0.18 2.80
C THR A 44 -13.76 0.12 2.80
N MET A 45 -14.14 1.39 2.96
CA MET A 45 -15.54 1.84 2.92
C MET A 45 -16.20 1.65 1.56
N SER A 46 -15.42 1.58 0.47
CA SER A 46 -15.94 1.22 -0.86
C SER A 46 -16.25 -0.28 -1.02
N GLY A 47 -16.05 -1.09 0.03
CA GLY A 47 -16.26 -2.54 0.01
C GLY A 47 -15.12 -3.31 -0.64
N ARG A 48 -13.99 -2.67 -0.91
CA ARG A 48 -12.79 -3.28 -1.48
C ARG A 48 -11.76 -3.52 -0.38
N ASP A 49 -11.04 -4.64 -0.49
CA ASP A 49 -9.87 -4.90 0.35
C ASP A 49 -8.64 -4.20 -0.26
N PRO A 50 -8.04 -3.19 0.40
CA PRO A 50 -6.84 -2.52 -0.10
C PRO A 50 -5.62 -3.45 -0.19
N PHE A 51 -5.62 -4.58 0.54
CA PHE A 51 -4.49 -5.49 0.63
C PHE A 51 -4.62 -6.72 -0.26
N ALA A 52 -5.80 -6.98 -0.82
CA ALA A 52 -6.04 -8.14 -1.68
C ALA A 52 -5.06 -8.16 -2.88
N PRO A 53 -4.45 -9.32 -3.20
CA PRO A 53 -3.57 -9.45 -4.35
C PRO A 53 -4.35 -9.35 -5.67
N VAL A 54 -3.64 -9.14 -6.77
CA VAL A 54 -4.24 -9.27 -8.11
C VAL A 54 -4.74 -10.73 -8.27
N PRO A 55 -6.00 -10.94 -8.70
CA PRO A 55 -6.54 -12.28 -8.87
C PRO A 55 -5.71 -13.12 -9.85
N GLN A 56 -5.53 -14.40 -9.51
CA GLN A 56 -4.88 -15.34 -10.40
C GLN A 56 -5.65 -15.43 -11.72
N GLY A 57 -4.96 -15.20 -12.84
CA GLY A 57 -5.57 -15.21 -14.17
C GLY A 57 -6.17 -13.87 -14.62
N ALA A 58 -5.98 -12.79 -13.85
CA ALA A 58 -6.29 -11.45 -14.33
C ALA A 58 -5.51 -11.14 -15.63
N LEU A 59 -6.19 -10.53 -16.61
CA LEU A 59 -5.58 -10.09 -17.86
C LEU A 59 -4.83 -8.77 -17.64
N CYS A 60 -3.56 -8.89 -17.27
CA CYS A 60 -2.70 -7.74 -17.00
C CYS A 60 -1.79 -7.45 -18.19
N THR A 61 -1.52 -6.16 -18.44
CA THR A 61 -0.52 -5.78 -19.43
C THR A 61 0.88 -6.12 -18.92
N MET A 62 1.79 -6.48 -19.82
CA MET A 62 3.20 -6.75 -19.48
C MET A 62 4.04 -5.47 -19.42
N ILE A 63 3.45 -4.38 -18.91
CA ILE A 63 4.13 -3.10 -18.73
C ILE A 63 4.90 -3.15 -17.41
N HIS A 64 6.21 -2.92 -17.47
CA HIS A 64 7.07 -2.89 -16.30
C HIS A 64 7.21 -1.45 -15.78
N GLY A 65 6.73 -1.20 -14.56
CA GLY A 65 6.68 0.12 -13.91
C GLY A 65 7.91 0.46 -13.07
N GLY A 66 8.96 -0.37 -13.14
CA GLY A 66 10.21 -0.22 -12.42
C GLY A 66 10.36 -1.20 -11.25
N PRO A 67 11.50 -1.14 -10.52
CA PRO A 67 11.87 -2.12 -9.51
C PRO A 67 11.18 -1.91 -8.15
N ALA A 68 10.40 -0.84 -7.99
CA ALA A 68 9.79 -0.48 -6.72
C ALA A 68 8.94 -1.63 -6.16
N ALA A 69 9.16 -1.93 -4.88
CA ALA A 69 8.43 -2.95 -4.16
C ALA A 69 8.06 -2.46 -2.75
N ALA A 70 7.00 -3.02 -2.20
CA ALA A 70 6.57 -2.75 -0.85
C ALA A 70 5.96 -3.98 -0.18
N HIS A 71 6.06 -4.03 1.14
CA HIS A 71 5.47 -5.06 1.97
C HIS A 71 4.76 -4.41 3.15
N ILE A 72 3.47 -4.67 3.29
CA ILE A 72 2.62 -4.13 4.35
C ILE A 72 2.22 -5.28 5.27
N THR A 73 2.48 -5.13 6.56
CA THR A 73 2.09 -6.11 7.59
C THR A 73 1.38 -5.42 8.75
N GLY A 74 0.57 -6.16 9.50
CA GLY A 74 0.01 -5.67 10.76
C GLY A 74 -1.47 -6.01 10.92
N VAL A 75 -2.26 -5.07 11.43
CA VAL A 75 -3.71 -5.21 11.63
C VAL A 75 -4.43 -3.99 11.08
N TRP A 76 -5.45 -4.25 10.26
CA TRP A 76 -6.34 -3.26 9.69
C TRP A 76 -7.80 -3.70 9.84
N ALA A 77 -8.66 -2.83 10.38
CA ALA A 77 -10.08 -3.10 10.61
C ALA A 77 -10.33 -4.42 11.38
N GLY A 78 -9.41 -4.78 12.29
CA GLY A 78 -9.47 -6.03 13.06
C GLY A 78 -8.98 -7.29 12.33
N HIS A 79 -8.52 -7.17 11.08
CA HIS A 79 -7.99 -8.28 10.29
C HIS A 79 -6.46 -8.23 10.18
N PRO A 80 -5.77 -9.38 10.28
CA PRO A 80 -4.33 -9.42 10.02
C PRO A 80 -4.04 -9.11 8.55
N VAL A 81 -3.00 -8.33 8.32
CA VAL A 81 -2.53 -7.93 7.00
C VAL A 81 -1.12 -8.49 6.77
N ASP A 82 -0.94 -9.09 5.61
CA ASP A 82 0.35 -9.46 5.03
C ASP A 82 0.20 -9.34 3.51
N ALA A 83 0.68 -8.24 2.94
CA ALA A 83 0.47 -7.90 1.53
C ALA A 83 1.74 -7.36 0.88
N ALA A 84 2.14 -8.01 -0.21
CA ALA A 84 3.21 -7.54 -1.08
C ALA A 84 2.65 -6.72 -2.23
N PHE A 85 3.39 -5.70 -2.63
CA PHE A 85 3.13 -4.83 -3.77
C PHE A 85 4.42 -4.75 -4.60
N ASP A 86 4.26 -4.85 -5.91
CA ASP A 86 5.33 -4.61 -6.87
C ASP A 86 4.80 -3.78 -8.05
N ARG A 87 5.63 -3.53 -9.05
CA ARG A 87 5.24 -2.80 -10.26
C ARG A 87 5.62 -3.57 -11.51
N THR A 88 5.56 -4.89 -11.46
CA THR A 88 6.07 -5.77 -12.52
C THR A 88 5.15 -5.89 -13.73
N ASN A 89 3.86 -5.59 -13.57
CA ASN A 89 2.83 -5.62 -14.61
C ASN A 89 1.77 -4.51 -14.40
N GLY A 90 0.88 -4.28 -15.36
CA GLY A 90 -0.11 -3.19 -15.33
C GLY A 90 -1.12 -3.25 -14.19
N CYS A 91 -1.51 -4.45 -13.74
CA CYS A 91 -2.43 -4.60 -12.62
C CYS A 91 -1.74 -4.24 -11.29
N GLU A 92 -0.49 -4.68 -11.11
CA GLU A 92 0.29 -4.36 -9.91
C GLU A 92 0.65 -2.86 -9.86
N ILE A 93 0.95 -2.24 -11.01
CA ILE A 93 1.11 -0.77 -11.09
C ILE A 93 -0.17 -0.07 -10.65
N THR A 94 -1.33 -0.49 -11.16
CA THR A 94 -2.62 0.12 -10.80
C THR A 94 -2.91 -0.06 -9.31
N ARG A 95 -2.64 -1.25 -8.77
CA ARG A 95 -2.82 -1.57 -7.34
C ARG A 95 -1.88 -0.74 -6.45
N TRP A 96 -0.65 -0.52 -6.88
CA TRP A 96 0.30 0.39 -6.22
C TRP A 96 -0.23 1.82 -6.21
N ASP A 97 -0.62 2.34 -7.37
CA ASP A 97 -1.04 3.72 -7.55
C ASP A 97 -2.36 4.00 -6.79
N ASP A 98 -3.24 3.00 -6.72
CA ASP A 98 -4.44 3.02 -5.90
C ASP A 98 -4.15 3.11 -4.40
N LEU A 99 -2.94 2.81 -3.93
CA LEU A 99 -2.60 2.93 -2.51
C LEU A 99 -1.84 4.19 -2.18
N VAL A 100 -1.56 5.07 -3.14
CA VAL A 100 -0.97 6.37 -2.85
C VAL A 100 -1.95 7.20 -2.00
N PRO A 101 -1.54 7.79 -0.86
CA PRO A 101 -0.15 7.98 -0.41
C PRO A 101 0.33 7.01 0.70
N VAL A 102 -0.33 5.88 0.95
CA VAL A 102 0.20 4.79 1.81
C VAL A 102 1.51 4.26 1.25
N LEU A 103 1.57 4.11 -0.08
CA LEU A 103 2.80 3.86 -0.82
C LEU A 103 3.29 5.17 -1.45
N PRO A 104 4.62 5.35 -1.63
CA PRO A 104 5.13 6.53 -2.29
C PRO A 104 4.69 6.57 -3.76
N ARG A 105 4.52 7.79 -4.30
CA ARG A 105 4.37 7.97 -5.74
C ARG A 105 5.68 7.58 -6.43
N VAL A 106 5.59 6.75 -7.45
CA VAL A 106 6.73 6.30 -8.26
C VAL A 106 6.40 6.56 -9.73
N GLY A 107 7.19 7.41 -10.39
CA GLY A 107 6.83 7.94 -11.71
C GLY A 107 5.92 9.16 -11.60
N GLY A 108 6.17 10.15 -12.46
CA GLY A 108 5.40 11.38 -12.61
C GLY A 108 4.92 11.53 -14.04
#